data_AF-A0A9N9I5A0-F1
#
_entry.id   AF-A0A9N9I5A0-F1
#
_cell.length_a   1.000
_cell.length_b   1.000
_cell.length_c   1.000
_cell.angle_alpha   90.00
_cell.angle_beta   90.00
_cell.angle_gamma   90.00
#
_symmetry.space_group_name_H-M   'P 1'
#
loop_
_entity.id
_entity.type
_entity.pdbx_description
1 polymer ?
#
loop_
_entity_poly.entity_id
_entity_poly.type
_entity_poly.pdbx_seq_one_letter_code
_entity_poly.pdbx_strand_id
1 'polypeptide(L)'
;YEAQQTWIRLFELFNKVSGISTKAGTGEYKQETKDEILETLIGCLWTLSRGLDGDVPLAANQIQELIDYYKLNVSESMCVKIIGTLGVIARRQNAIEDNRRIGSFLFEIIQNQLQAHPASLDCTVEALNAIYDIYADKDFDYDKPVFVQGSFLQLLESMVDAVYSMSIDQGMTHDLRNRVDEAYENLVEFIKYKKGELHN
;
A
#
# COMPACT_ATOMS: atom_id res chain seq x y z
N TYR A 1 -14.22 16.57 12.22
CA TYR A 1 -13.57 16.86 13.51
C TYR A 1 -13.36 15.60 14.34
N GLU A 2 -14.42 14.87 14.75
CA GLU A 2 -14.26 13.66 15.57
C GLU A 2 -13.45 12.56 14.88
N ALA A 3 -13.73 12.26 13.61
CA ALA A 3 -12.97 11.28 12.82
C ALA A 3 -11.46 11.62 12.72
N GLN A 4 -11.12 12.89 12.53
CA GLN A 4 -9.71 13.33 12.49
C GLN A 4 -9.02 13.21 13.86
N GLN A 5 -9.72 13.50 14.96
CA GLN A 5 -9.19 13.27 16.30
C GLN A 5 -9.02 11.78 16.61
N THR A 6 -9.92 10.93 16.09
CA THR A 6 -9.80 9.48 16.18
C THR A 6 -8.56 8.98 15.45
N TRP A 7 -8.23 9.53 14.28
CA TRP A 7 -6.99 9.20 13.55
C TRP A 7 -5.76 9.42 14.43
N ILE A 8 -5.65 10.62 15.02
CA ILE A 8 -4.51 11.00 15.87
C ILE A 8 -4.36 9.99 17.02
N ARG A 9 -5.45 9.69 17.73
CA ARG A 9 -5.43 8.76 18.87
C ARG A 9 -5.09 7.33 18.48
N LEU A 10 -5.63 6.86 17.35
CA LEU A 10 -5.31 5.53 16.84
C LEU A 10 -3.83 5.40 16.48
N PHE A 11 -3.27 6.44 15.84
CA PHE A 11 -1.86 6.44 15.46
C PHE A 11 -0.93 6.54 16.67
N GLU A 12 -1.26 7.37 17.66
CA GLU A 12 -0.53 7.43 18.94
C GLU A 12 -0.53 6.06 19.65
N LEU A 13 -1.68 5.37 19.65
CA LEU A 13 -1.80 4.04 20.22
C LEU A 13 -1.01 3.01 19.42
N PHE A 14 -1.04 3.07 18.08
CA PHE A 14 -0.21 2.25 17.21
C PHE A 14 1.28 2.41 17.53
N ASN A 15 1.80 3.64 17.62
CA ASN A 15 3.21 3.90 17.92
C ASN A 15 3.61 3.42 19.33
N LYS A 16 2.70 3.54 20.29
CA LYS A 16 2.91 3.02 21.65
C LYS A 16 2.97 1.50 21.69
N VAL A 17 2.09 0.83 20.96
CA VAL A 17 2.00 -0.64 20.96
C VAL A 17 3.10 -1.24 20.09
N SER A 18 3.43 -0.66 18.93
CA SER A 18 4.46 -1.21 18.01
C SER A 18 5.84 -1.28 18.67
N GLY A 19 6.11 -0.39 19.64
CA GLY A 19 7.37 -0.31 20.34
C GLY A 19 8.43 0.49 19.57
N ILE A 20 8.05 1.11 18.44
CA ILE A 20 8.90 2.07 17.71
C ILE A 20 9.33 3.23 18.64
N SER A 21 8.59 3.48 19.73
CA SER A 21 8.91 4.50 20.75
C SER A 21 9.26 4.00 22.16
N THR A 22 9.36 2.70 22.45
CA THR A 22 9.65 2.24 23.84
C THR A 22 10.56 1.02 23.94
N LYS A 23 11.67 1.20 24.65
CA LYS A 23 12.53 0.11 25.14
C LYS A 23 11.80 -0.73 26.19
N ALA A 24 11.98 -2.05 26.05
CA ALA A 24 11.84 -3.12 27.05
C ALA A 24 10.45 -3.73 27.31
N GLY A 25 10.41 -5.08 27.28
CA GLY A 25 9.35 -5.88 27.91
C GLY A 25 9.25 -7.32 27.38
N THR A 26 9.88 -8.26 28.08
CA THR A 26 9.94 -9.72 27.82
C THR A 26 8.60 -10.45 28.00
N GLY A 27 8.36 -11.46 27.14
CA GLY A 27 7.37 -12.54 27.32
C GLY A 27 6.69 -12.94 26.00
N GLU A 28 6.95 -14.14 25.47
CA GLU A 28 6.39 -14.64 24.19
C GLU A 28 4.84 -14.66 24.19
N TYR A 29 4.19 -14.87 25.34
CA TYR A 29 2.74 -14.76 25.52
C TYR A 29 2.18 -13.32 25.38
N LYS A 30 3.03 -12.28 25.33
CA LYS A 30 2.62 -10.90 25.07
C LYS A 30 2.68 -10.53 23.60
N GLN A 31 3.36 -11.33 22.77
CA GLN A 31 3.64 -10.99 21.39
C GLN A 31 2.43 -11.26 20.49
N GLU A 32 1.76 -12.41 20.64
CA GLU A 32 0.54 -12.73 19.87
C GLU A 32 -0.58 -11.70 20.12
N THR A 33 -0.84 -11.35 21.38
CA THR A 33 -1.83 -10.31 21.72
C THR A 33 -1.41 -8.93 21.22
N LYS A 34 -0.10 -8.62 21.19
CA LYS A 34 0.41 -7.36 20.65
C LYS A 34 0.15 -7.28 19.14
N ASP A 35 0.38 -8.37 18.42
CA ASP A 35 0.16 -8.45 16.98
C ASP A 35 -1.35 -8.36 16.66
N GLU A 36 -2.22 -9.04 17.40
CA GLU A 36 -3.69 -8.88 17.24
C GLU A 36 -4.15 -7.43 17.45
N ILE A 37 -3.62 -6.75 18.47
CA ILE A 37 -3.93 -5.33 18.74
C ILE A 37 -3.43 -4.46 17.59
N LEU A 38 -2.19 -4.67 17.12
CA LEU A 38 -1.63 -3.88 16.02
C LEU A 38 -2.39 -4.09 14.72
N GLU A 39 -2.81 -5.32 14.44
CA GLU A 39 -3.61 -5.60 13.25
C GLU A 39 -4.97 -4.90 13.30
N THR A 40 -5.60 -4.90 14.47
CA THR A 40 -6.85 -4.17 14.72
C THR A 40 -6.66 -2.67 14.52
N LEU A 41 -5.58 -2.10 15.08
CA LEU A 41 -5.28 -0.67 14.96
C LEU A 41 -5.05 -0.25 13.51
N ILE A 42 -4.25 -1.01 12.76
CA ILE A 42 -4.00 -0.73 11.34
C ILE A 42 -5.30 -0.89 10.54
N GLY A 43 -6.14 -1.89 10.87
CA GLY A 43 -7.47 -2.04 10.25
C GLY A 43 -8.38 -0.83 10.51
N CYS A 44 -8.34 -0.27 11.71
CA CYS A 44 -9.05 0.97 12.04
C CYS A 44 -8.48 2.17 11.27
N LEU A 45 -7.15 2.31 11.17
CA LEU A 45 -6.51 3.36 10.37
C LEU A 45 -6.92 3.24 8.89
N TRP A 46 -6.89 2.04 8.32
CA TRP A 46 -7.33 1.84 6.93
C TRP A 46 -8.80 2.21 6.72
N THR A 47 -9.68 1.73 7.60
CA THR A 47 -11.12 2.03 7.51
C THR A 47 -11.38 3.53 7.64
N LEU A 48 -10.68 4.19 8.56
CA LEU A 48 -10.85 5.61 8.84
C LEU A 48 -10.28 6.49 7.73
N SER A 49 -9.11 6.15 7.18
CA SER A 49 -8.54 6.86 6.03
C SER A 49 -9.46 6.80 4.82
N ARG A 50 -10.07 5.63 4.54
CA ARG A 50 -11.11 5.51 3.51
C ARG A 50 -12.32 6.40 3.78
N GLY A 51 -12.82 6.40 5.01
CA GLY A 51 -13.97 7.23 5.40
C GLY A 51 -13.70 8.74 5.31
N LEU A 52 -12.42 9.14 5.34
CA LEU A 52 -11.95 10.52 5.19
C LEU A 52 -11.41 10.81 3.79
N ASP A 53 -11.51 9.86 2.85
CA ASP A 53 -10.93 9.93 1.50
C ASP A 53 -9.45 10.38 1.50
N GLY A 54 -8.68 9.85 2.43
CA GLY A 54 -7.27 10.16 2.60
C GLY A 54 -6.98 11.47 3.33
N ASP A 55 -7.96 12.37 3.53
CA ASP A 55 -7.82 13.66 4.25
C ASP A 55 -7.70 13.47 5.78
N VAL A 56 -6.63 12.78 6.16
CA VAL A 56 -6.29 12.46 7.54
C VAL A 56 -5.22 13.44 8.06
N PRO A 57 -5.25 13.81 9.35
CA PRO A 57 -4.28 14.73 9.93
C PRO A 57 -2.92 14.04 10.14
N LEU A 58 -2.14 13.95 9.06
CA LEU A 58 -0.82 13.34 9.09
C LEU A 58 0.21 14.21 9.79
N ALA A 59 0.96 13.61 10.71
CA ALA A 59 2.25 14.15 11.13
C ALA A 59 3.35 13.76 10.13
N ALA A 60 4.44 14.54 10.09
CA ALA A 60 5.48 14.47 9.05
C ALA A 60 6.16 13.08 8.91
N ASN A 61 6.11 12.24 9.93
CA ASN A 61 6.76 10.93 9.98
C ASN A 61 5.81 9.74 9.79
N GLN A 62 4.48 9.93 9.86
CA GLN A 62 3.53 8.81 9.94
C GLN A 62 3.58 7.88 8.72
N ILE A 63 3.78 8.43 7.52
CA ILE A 63 3.96 7.64 6.30
C ILE A 63 5.19 6.74 6.43
N GLN A 64 6.31 7.29 6.94
CA GLN A 64 7.52 6.51 7.12
C GLN A 64 7.36 5.46 8.22
N GLU A 65 6.66 5.77 9.31
CA GLU A 65 6.41 4.82 10.39
C GLU A 65 5.61 3.61 9.91
N LEU A 66 4.62 3.81 9.04
CA LEU A 66 3.86 2.72 8.40
C LEU A 66 4.75 1.90 7.43
N ILE A 67 5.58 2.55 6.62
CA ILE A 67 6.53 1.88 5.72
C ILE A 67 7.55 1.06 6.51
N ASP A 68 8.14 1.65 7.54
CA ASP A 68 9.13 0.97 8.40
C ASP A 68 8.48 -0.23 9.11
N TYR A 69 7.25 -0.07 9.58
CA TYR A 69 6.53 -1.16 10.23
C TYR A 69 6.23 -2.30 9.25
N TYR A 70 5.83 -2.02 8.01
CA TYR A 70 5.72 -3.04 6.96
C TYR A 70 7.02 -3.82 6.78
N LYS A 71 8.16 -3.11 6.74
CA LYS A 71 9.49 -3.71 6.54
C LYS A 71 9.98 -4.59 7.69
N LEU A 72 9.26 -4.64 8.81
CA LEU A 72 9.52 -5.59 9.91
C LEU A 72 9.02 -7.01 9.65
N ASN A 73 8.56 -7.33 8.43
CA ASN A 73 7.99 -8.63 8.05
C ASN A 73 6.77 -9.00 8.90
N VAL A 74 5.78 -8.10 8.90
CA VAL A 74 4.50 -8.30 9.59
C VAL A 74 3.65 -9.38 8.89
N SER A 75 2.54 -9.76 9.52
CA SER A 75 1.62 -10.73 8.90
C SER A 75 1.08 -10.19 7.57
N GLU A 76 0.79 -11.09 6.63
CA GLU A 76 0.17 -10.76 5.34
C GLU A 76 -1.09 -9.89 5.51
N SER A 77 -1.92 -10.24 6.48
CA SER A 77 -3.13 -9.51 6.81
C SER A 77 -2.86 -8.07 7.30
N MET A 78 -1.76 -7.83 8.01
CA MET A 78 -1.32 -6.47 8.35
C MET A 78 -0.76 -5.74 7.15
N CYS A 79 0.07 -6.41 6.33
CA CYS A 79 0.67 -5.83 5.15
C CYS A 79 -0.39 -5.25 4.20
N VAL A 80 -1.44 -6.02 3.88
CA VAL A 80 -2.57 -5.55 3.06
C VAL A 80 -3.19 -4.29 3.65
N LYS A 81 -3.43 -4.26 4.97
CA LYS A 81 -4.02 -3.08 5.63
C LYS A 81 -3.11 -1.86 5.61
N ILE A 82 -1.79 -2.05 5.73
CA ILE A 82 -0.81 -0.96 5.62
C ILE A 82 -0.81 -0.41 4.19
N ILE A 83 -0.73 -1.28 3.19
CA ILE A 83 -0.75 -0.91 1.77
C ILE A 83 -2.04 -0.15 1.46
N GLY A 84 -3.19 -0.67 1.87
CA GLY A 84 -4.48 -0.01 1.66
C GLY A 84 -4.58 1.34 2.37
N THR A 85 -4.02 1.49 3.58
CA THR A 85 -3.95 2.78 4.29
C THR A 85 -3.11 3.79 3.53
N LEU A 86 -1.91 3.39 3.10
CA LEU A 86 -0.99 4.23 2.35
C LEU A 86 -1.56 4.60 0.98
N GLY A 87 -2.20 3.65 0.29
CA GLY A 87 -2.83 3.86 -1.00
C GLY A 87 -3.87 4.99 -0.96
N VAL A 88 -4.73 4.97 0.05
CA VAL A 88 -5.75 6.01 0.26
C VAL A 88 -5.11 7.37 0.57
N ILE A 89 -4.08 7.40 1.43
CA ILE A 89 -3.34 8.63 1.77
C ILE A 89 -2.69 9.27 0.54
N ALA A 90 -2.16 8.45 -0.37
CA ALA A 90 -1.41 8.90 -1.54
C ALA A 90 -2.29 9.61 -2.59
N ARG A 91 -3.62 9.47 -2.54
CA ARG A 91 -4.56 10.14 -3.46
C ARG A 91 -4.80 11.61 -3.14
N ARG A 92 -4.32 12.09 -1.98
CA ARG A 92 -4.51 13.49 -1.58
C ARG A 92 -3.84 14.45 -2.56
N GLN A 93 -4.60 15.43 -3.01
CA GLN A 93 -4.08 16.56 -3.78
C GLN A 93 -3.25 17.48 -2.87
N ASN A 94 -2.32 18.22 -3.48
CA ASN A 94 -1.34 19.10 -2.84
C ASN A 94 -0.34 18.38 -1.92
N ALA A 95 -0.14 17.07 -2.12
CA ALA A 95 0.73 16.22 -1.32
C ALA A 95 1.70 15.39 -2.18
N ILE A 96 2.31 16.03 -3.19
CA ILE A 96 3.14 15.37 -4.23
C ILE A 96 4.28 14.54 -3.62
N GLU A 97 4.96 15.02 -2.58
CA GLU A 97 6.07 14.30 -1.96
C GLU A 97 5.62 13.07 -1.17
N ASP A 98 4.44 13.15 -0.53
CA ASP A 98 3.81 12.00 0.12
C ASP A 98 3.42 10.95 -0.93
N ASN A 99 2.81 11.39 -2.03
CA ASN A 99 2.48 10.52 -3.17
C ASN A 99 3.73 9.85 -3.75
N ARG A 100 4.82 10.61 -3.96
CA ARG A 100 6.08 10.07 -4.48
C ARG A 100 6.64 8.98 -3.57
N ARG A 101 6.71 9.24 -2.27
CA ARG A 101 7.23 8.29 -1.29
C ARG A 101 6.42 7.01 -1.27
N ILE A 102 5.09 7.14 -1.22
CA ILE A 102 4.19 5.98 -1.17
C ILE A 102 4.22 5.22 -2.50
N GLY A 103 4.12 5.92 -3.63
CA GLY A 103 4.19 5.34 -4.96
C GLY A 103 5.47 4.52 -5.15
N SER A 104 6.64 5.11 -4.86
CA SER A 104 7.92 4.38 -4.92
C SER A 104 7.93 3.13 -4.03
N PHE A 105 7.35 3.20 -2.84
CA PHE A 105 7.23 2.06 -1.94
C PHE A 105 6.29 0.95 -2.47
N LEU A 106 5.16 1.31 -3.10
CA LEU A 106 4.26 0.33 -3.73
C LEU A 106 4.96 -0.41 -4.88
N PHE A 107 5.75 0.30 -5.69
CA PHE A 107 6.58 -0.32 -6.72
C PHE A 107 7.68 -1.22 -6.12
N GLU A 108 8.30 -0.81 -5.00
CA GLU A 108 9.27 -1.63 -4.26
C GLU A 108 8.63 -2.96 -3.81
N ILE A 109 7.39 -2.93 -3.31
CA ILE A 109 6.64 -4.15 -2.90
C ILE A 109 6.49 -5.11 -4.07
N ILE A 110 6.05 -4.63 -5.23
CA ILE A 110 5.83 -5.47 -6.41
C ILE A 110 7.18 -6.03 -6.91
N GLN A 111 8.23 -5.20 -6.98
CA GLN A 111 9.55 -5.62 -7.43
C GLN A 111 10.20 -6.67 -6.53
N ASN A 112 10.08 -6.51 -5.21
CA ASN A 112 10.62 -7.48 -4.26
C ASN A 112 10.02 -8.86 -4.46
N GLN A 113 8.73 -8.94 -4.84
CA GLN A 113 8.11 -10.22 -5.18
C GLN A 113 8.77 -10.90 -6.38
N LEU A 114 9.17 -10.10 -7.37
CA LEU A 114 9.81 -10.62 -8.59
C LEU A 114 11.24 -11.12 -8.34
N GLN A 115 11.87 -10.66 -7.26
CA GLN A 115 13.27 -10.96 -6.91
C GLN A 115 13.42 -12.04 -5.84
N ALA A 116 12.36 -12.82 -5.57
CA ALA A 116 12.31 -13.91 -4.60
C ALA A 116 12.33 -13.49 -3.11
N HIS A 117 11.93 -12.25 -2.79
CA HIS A 117 11.51 -11.91 -1.43
C HIS A 117 10.07 -12.38 -1.17
N PRO A 118 9.73 -12.74 0.09
CA PRO A 118 8.42 -13.26 0.43
C PRO A 118 7.41 -12.12 0.61
N ALA A 119 7.24 -11.25 -0.39
CA ALA A 119 5.98 -10.50 -0.41
C ALA A 119 4.86 -11.53 -0.67
N SER A 120 3.72 -11.38 -0.01
CA SER A 120 2.63 -12.29 -0.29
C SER A 120 1.91 -11.85 -1.57
N LEU A 121 1.23 -12.78 -2.23
CA LEU A 121 0.46 -12.47 -3.43
C LEU A 121 -0.64 -11.45 -3.13
N ASP A 122 -1.26 -11.51 -1.94
CA ASP A 122 -2.22 -10.51 -1.48
C ASP A 122 -1.62 -9.11 -1.39
N CYS A 123 -0.39 -8.97 -0.89
CA CYS A 123 0.30 -7.68 -0.83
C CYS A 123 0.56 -7.11 -2.23
N THR A 124 0.98 -7.96 -3.18
CA THR A 124 1.21 -7.55 -4.56
C THR A 124 -0.08 -7.09 -5.23
N VAL A 125 -1.19 -7.84 -5.05
CA VAL A 125 -2.50 -7.48 -5.56
C VAL A 125 -2.98 -6.15 -4.97
N GLU A 126 -2.87 -5.97 -3.66
CA GLU A 126 -3.27 -4.71 -3.00
C GLU A 126 -2.42 -3.53 -3.48
N ALA A 127 -1.11 -3.73 -3.69
CA ALA A 127 -0.22 -2.68 -4.19
C ALA A 127 -0.57 -2.27 -5.63
N LEU A 128 -0.90 -3.23 -6.49
CA LEU A 128 -1.37 -2.96 -7.86
C LEU A 128 -2.68 -2.17 -7.86
N ASN A 129 -3.67 -2.61 -7.08
CA ASN A 129 -4.94 -1.91 -6.94
C ASN A 129 -4.76 -0.47 -6.44
N ALA A 130 -3.89 -0.27 -5.43
CA ALA A 130 -3.56 1.06 -4.96
C ALA A 130 -2.91 1.93 -6.05
N ILE A 131 -2.01 1.37 -6.87
CA ILE A 131 -1.40 2.09 -8.01
C ILE A 131 -2.46 2.52 -9.02
N TYR A 132 -3.41 1.64 -9.35
CA TYR A 132 -4.50 1.98 -10.28
C TYR A 132 -5.36 3.12 -9.74
N ASP A 133 -5.73 3.05 -8.46
CA ASP A 133 -6.55 4.07 -7.81
C ASP A 133 -5.83 5.42 -7.68
N ILE A 134 -4.53 5.40 -7.38
CA ILE A 134 -3.73 6.62 -7.24
C ILE A 134 -3.60 7.31 -8.59
N TYR A 135 -3.17 6.59 -9.63
CA TYR A 135 -2.76 7.16 -10.91
C TYR A 135 -3.83 7.04 -12.02
N ALA A 136 -5.10 6.94 -11.62
CA ALA A 136 -6.25 6.77 -12.50
C ALA A 136 -6.49 7.94 -13.47
N ASP A 137 -6.08 9.15 -13.10
CA ASP A 137 -6.36 10.38 -13.86
C ASP A 137 -5.09 11.22 -14.03
N LYS A 138 -4.79 11.62 -15.27
CA LYS A 138 -3.66 12.51 -15.60
C LYS A 138 -3.81 13.93 -15.06
N ASP A 139 -5.02 14.35 -14.70
CA ASP A 139 -5.29 15.69 -14.19
C ASP A 139 -4.96 15.83 -12.69
N PHE A 140 -4.63 14.73 -12.01
CA PHE A 140 -4.13 14.78 -10.63
C PHE A 140 -2.76 15.47 -10.55
N ASP A 141 -2.57 16.29 -9.52
CA ASP A 141 -1.38 17.14 -9.35
C ASP A 141 -0.07 16.35 -9.25
N TYR A 142 -0.15 15.10 -8.81
CA TYR A 142 0.98 14.19 -8.70
C TYR A 142 1.23 13.32 -9.93
N ASP A 143 0.30 13.19 -10.89
CA ASP A 143 0.46 12.28 -12.04
C ASP A 143 1.69 12.65 -12.86
N LYS A 144 1.77 13.90 -13.32
CA LYS A 144 2.92 14.37 -14.08
C LYS A 144 4.25 14.31 -13.30
N PRO A 145 4.38 14.91 -12.10
CA PRO A 145 5.67 14.97 -11.39
C PRO A 145 6.09 13.64 -10.75
N VAL A 146 5.17 12.69 -10.55
CA VAL A 146 5.49 11.39 -9.93
C VAL A 146 5.38 10.26 -10.94
N PHE A 147 4.21 10.01 -11.51
CA PHE A 147 3.99 8.87 -12.39
C PHE A 147 4.75 9.01 -13.72
N VAL A 148 4.55 10.13 -14.43
CA VAL A 148 5.16 10.35 -15.75
C VAL A 148 6.67 10.57 -15.61
N GLN A 149 7.09 11.52 -14.79
CA GLN A 149 8.52 11.83 -14.62
C GLN A 149 9.29 10.72 -13.88
N GLY A 150 8.63 9.98 -12.99
CA GLY A 150 9.22 8.84 -12.30
C GLY A 150 9.32 7.57 -13.16
N SER A 151 8.87 7.61 -14.41
CA SER A 151 8.86 6.46 -15.33
C SER A 151 8.10 5.23 -14.77
N PHE A 152 7.03 5.48 -14.01
CA PHE A 152 6.24 4.41 -13.39
C PHE A 152 5.50 3.55 -14.42
N LEU A 153 5.15 4.12 -15.58
CA LEU A 153 4.59 3.35 -16.68
C LEU A 153 5.56 2.26 -17.16
N GLN A 154 6.83 2.62 -17.38
CA GLN A 154 7.86 1.67 -17.83
C GLN A 154 8.13 0.59 -16.77
N LEU A 155 8.04 0.94 -15.49
CA LEU A 155 8.11 -0.03 -14.41
C LEU A 155 6.96 -1.03 -14.49
N LEU A 156 5.72 -0.58 -14.64
CA LEU A 156 4.56 -1.47 -14.80
C LEU A 156 4.70 -2.38 -16.03
N GLU A 157 5.14 -1.85 -17.16
CA GLU A 157 5.41 -2.64 -18.37
C GLU A 157 6.42 -3.77 -18.11
N SER A 158 7.47 -3.49 -17.36
CA SER A 158 8.50 -4.48 -17.03
C SER A 158 8.01 -5.61 -16.10
N MET A 159 6.85 -5.43 -15.46
CA MET A 159 6.30 -6.37 -14.47
C MET A 159 5.21 -7.29 -15.04
N VAL A 160 4.72 -7.02 -16.25
CA VAL A 160 3.57 -7.72 -16.86
C VAL A 160 3.78 -9.25 -16.89
N ASP A 161 4.92 -9.72 -17.37
CA ASP A 161 5.19 -11.16 -17.50
C ASP A 161 5.25 -11.86 -16.14
N ALA A 162 5.72 -11.15 -15.12
CA ALA A 162 5.85 -11.69 -13.78
C ALA A 162 4.49 -11.77 -13.08
N VAL A 163 3.64 -10.74 -13.23
CA VAL A 163 2.25 -10.76 -12.74
C VAL A 163 1.42 -11.81 -13.49
N TYR A 164 1.64 -11.98 -14.80
CA TYR A 164 1.04 -13.07 -15.56
C TYR A 164 1.46 -14.45 -15.05
N SER A 165 2.74 -14.61 -14.70
CA SER A 165 3.23 -15.87 -14.13
C SER A 165 2.56 -16.21 -12.79
N MET A 166 2.19 -15.19 -12.01
CA MET A 166 1.38 -15.37 -10.79
C MET A 166 -0.05 -15.80 -11.13
N SER A 167 -0.68 -15.26 -12.18
CA SER A 167 -2.07 -15.58 -12.52
C SER A 167 -2.26 -17.05 -12.94
N ILE A 168 -1.23 -17.67 -13.50
CA ILE A 168 -1.29 -19.07 -13.97
C ILE A 168 -0.81 -20.12 -12.94
N ASP A 169 -0.33 -19.70 -11.76
CA ASP A 169 0.05 -20.63 -10.69
C ASP A 169 -1.19 -21.47 -10.27
N GLN A 170 -1.03 -22.71 -9.85
CA GLN A 170 -2.16 -23.60 -9.51
C GLN A 170 -2.34 -23.80 -8.01
N GLY A 171 -1.42 -23.27 -7.18
CA GLY A 171 -1.41 -23.48 -5.73
C GLY A 171 -2.34 -22.58 -4.90
N MET A 172 -3.10 -21.67 -5.51
CA MET A 172 -3.89 -20.67 -4.79
C MET A 172 -5.31 -21.13 -4.45
N THR A 173 -5.89 -20.48 -3.45
CA THR A 173 -7.33 -20.55 -3.21
C THR A 173 -8.09 -19.92 -4.39
N HIS A 174 -9.35 -20.30 -4.56
CA HIS A 174 -10.19 -19.75 -5.63
C HIS A 174 -10.38 -18.23 -5.51
N ASP A 175 -10.49 -17.71 -4.29
CA ASP A 175 -10.61 -16.26 -4.03
C ASP A 175 -9.35 -15.51 -4.45
N LEU A 176 -8.18 -15.99 -4.02
CA LEU A 176 -6.90 -15.38 -4.37
C LEU A 176 -6.63 -15.47 -5.88
N ARG A 177 -6.97 -16.59 -6.53
CA ARG A 177 -6.91 -16.75 -7.98
C ARG A 177 -7.67 -15.63 -8.68
N ASN A 178 -8.94 -15.45 -8.34
CA ASN A 178 -9.79 -14.42 -8.96
C ASN A 178 -9.19 -13.02 -8.81
N ARG A 179 -8.69 -12.69 -7.62
CA ARG A 179 -8.10 -11.38 -7.33
C ARG A 179 -6.78 -11.15 -8.09
N VAL A 180 -5.96 -12.18 -8.24
CA VAL A 180 -4.72 -12.10 -9.04
C VAL A 180 -5.04 -11.97 -10.52
N ASP A 181 -6.02 -12.71 -11.04
CA ASP A 181 -6.44 -12.66 -12.44
C ASP A 181 -7.01 -11.27 -12.77
N GLU A 182 -7.88 -10.73 -11.90
CA GLU A 182 -8.43 -9.37 -12.04
C GLU A 182 -7.33 -8.30 -11.99
N ALA A 183 -6.38 -8.42 -11.06
CA ALA A 183 -5.25 -7.49 -10.98
C ALA A 183 -4.38 -7.53 -12.26
N TYR A 184 -4.17 -8.72 -12.84
CA TYR A 184 -3.46 -8.86 -14.11
C TYR A 184 -4.22 -8.22 -15.28
N GLU A 185 -5.52 -8.48 -15.41
CA GLU A 185 -6.35 -7.87 -16.45
C GLU A 185 -6.34 -6.34 -16.34
N ASN A 186 -6.49 -5.82 -15.13
CA ASN A 186 -6.42 -4.39 -14.84
C ASN A 186 -5.03 -3.81 -15.14
N LEU A 187 -3.94 -4.52 -14.88
CA LEU A 187 -2.58 -4.08 -15.23
C LEU A 187 -2.46 -3.81 -16.73
N VAL A 188 -2.92 -4.75 -17.56
CA VAL A 188 -2.81 -4.67 -19.02
C VAL A 188 -3.63 -3.49 -19.57
N GLU A 189 -4.88 -3.34 -19.12
CA GLU A 189 -5.73 -2.23 -19.55
C GLU A 189 -5.25 -0.89 -19.00
N PHE A 190 -4.76 -0.83 -17.75
CA PHE A 190 -4.20 0.37 -17.16
C PHE A 190 -2.97 0.87 -17.93
N ILE A 191 -2.04 -0.01 -18.29
CA ILE A 191 -0.86 0.35 -19.13
C ILE A 191 -1.31 0.94 -20.46
N LYS A 192 -2.27 0.30 -21.13
CA LYS A 192 -2.81 0.76 -22.42
C LYS A 192 -3.49 2.11 -22.29
N TYR A 193 -4.27 2.31 -21.23
CA TYR A 193 -4.90 3.58 -20.90
C TYR A 193 -3.86 4.70 -20.70
N LYS A 194 -2.87 4.50 -19.83
CA LYS A 194 -1.82 5.50 -19.55
C LYS A 194 -0.96 5.82 -20.78
N LYS A 195 -0.71 4.84 -21.65
CA LYS A 195 -0.09 5.10 -22.95
C LYS A 195 -0.94 6.05 -23.80
N GLY A 196 -2.25 5.83 -23.85
CA GLY A 196 -3.18 6.71 -24.56
C GLY A 196 -3.12 8.15 -24.05
N GLU A 197 -3.01 8.35 -22.73
CA GLU A 197 -2.89 9.68 -22.13
C GLU A 197 -1.59 10.41 -22.49
N LEU A 198 -0.48 9.70 -22.66
CA LEU A 198 0.81 10.32 -23.02
C LEU A 198 0.91 10.79 -24.48
N HIS A 199 0.09 10.22 -25.37
CA HIS A 199 0.07 10.57 -26.79
C HIS A 199 -0.93 11.69 -27.12
N ASN A 200 -1.78 12.08 -26.16
CA ASN A 200 -2.85 13.08 -26.30
C ASN A 200 -2.55 14.36 -25.52
#